data_AF-A0A255R0R2-F1
#
_entry.id   AF-A0A255R0R2-F1
#
_cell.length_a   1.000
_cell.length_b   1.000
_cell.length_c   1.000
_cell.angle_alpha   90.00
_cell.angle_beta   90.00
_cell.angle_gamma   90.00
#
_symmetry.space_group_name_H-M   'P 1'
#
loop_
_entity.id
_entity.type
_entity.pdbx_description
1 polymer ?
#
loop_
_entity_poly.entity_id
_entity_poly.type
_entity_poly.pdbx_seq_one_letter_code
_entity_poly.pdbx_strand_id
1 'polypeptide(L)'
;MKLPQLHYDVFFVAVMCVGCSQSEPPVTTATVSNMNDQYTASEMPPFPTDYDGVMKVLAPYYHEQRPLDFFFEMYIANVIEQLPNETLTALDDFSAKHPTYFENHDGDWRQFVRKELHLSETIEVAIWDLWIRNSAKAKDDGRQYHPWYYAQNFADNFFAEGSRVDAWDGKALEEARERVRLYRENAR
;
A
#
# COMPACT_ATOMS: atom_id res chain seq x y z
N MET A 1 28.36 7.39 -9.18
CA MET A 1 27.69 8.08 -8.05
C MET A 1 27.67 7.10 -6.90
N LYS A 2 28.35 7.40 -5.78
CA LYS A 2 28.43 6.51 -4.61
C LYS A 2 27.32 6.91 -3.63
N LEU A 3 26.42 5.99 -3.31
CA LEU A 3 25.42 6.16 -2.23
C LEU A 3 26.14 6.04 -0.87
N PRO A 4 25.80 6.89 0.13
CA PRO A 4 26.38 6.78 1.46
C PRO A 4 25.76 5.61 2.23
N GLN A 5 26.62 4.77 2.80
CA GLN A 5 26.28 3.70 3.74
C GLN A 5 25.92 4.33 5.10
N LEU A 6 24.79 3.97 5.70
CA LEU A 6 24.41 4.38 7.06
C LEU A 6 24.36 3.14 7.97
N HIS A 7 25.17 3.22 9.03
CA HIS A 7 25.21 2.30 10.16
C HIS A 7 23.91 2.41 10.97
N TYR A 8 23.29 1.27 11.32
CA TYR A 8 22.20 1.19 12.28
C TYR A 8 22.77 0.94 13.68
N ASP A 9 22.74 1.95 14.55
CA ASP A 9 23.03 1.79 15.98
C ASP A 9 21.72 1.67 16.78
N VAL A 10 21.63 0.56 17.51
CA VAL A 10 20.55 0.17 18.42
C VAL A 10 20.61 1.03 19.68
N PHE A 11 19.56 1.78 19.99
CA PHE A 11 19.38 2.39 21.31
C PHE A 11 18.06 1.95 21.97
N PHE A 12 18.23 1.05 22.93
CA PHE A 12 17.31 0.79 24.04
C PHE A 12 17.26 2.03 24.95
N VAL A 13 16.07 2.58 25.20
CA VAL A 13 15.81 3.33 26.43
C VAL A 13 14.44 2.94 26.97
N ALA A 14 14.47 2.19 28.07
CA ALA A 14 13.34 1.98 28.95
C ALA A 14 13.16 3.21 29.85
N VAL A 15 11.95 3.73 29.93
CA VAL A 15 11.53 4.62 31.03
C VAL A 15 10.22 4.09 31.59
N MET A 16 10.29 3.56 32.81
CA MET A 16 9.13 3.34 33.65
C MET A 16 8.73 4.66 34.30
N CYS A 17 7.44 4.97 34.32
CA CYS A 17 6.84 5.83 35.34
C CYS A 17 5.50 5.23 35.79
N VAL A 18 5.41 5.03 37.10
CA VAL A 18 4.29 4.47 37.84
C VAL A 18 3.32 5.59 38.22
N GLY A 19 2.03 5.38 37.93
CA GLY A 19 0.90 5.79 38.77
C GLY A 19 0.38 7.23 38.63
N CYS A 20 -0.74 7.39 37.90
CA CYS A 20 -1.84 8.24 38.34
C CYS A 20 -3.17 7.81 37.69
N SER A 21 -4.24 7.94 38.47
CA SER A 21 -5.57 7.36 38.29
C SER A 21 -6.52 8.25 37.44
N GLN A 22 -7.55 7.61 36.88
CA GLN A 22 -8.81 8.14 36.32
C GLN A 22 -8.84 8.72 34.91
N SER A 23 -9.29 7.92 33.94
CA SER A 23 -10.62 8.01 33.31
C SER A 23 -10.61 7.15 32.04
N GLU A 24 -11.56 6.23 31.89
CA GLU A 24 -11.71 5.44 30.67
C GLU A 24 -12.08 6.38 29.52
N PRO A 25 -11.34 6.40 28.39
CA PRO A 25 -11.79 7.13 27.22
C PRO A 25 -13.03 6.42 26.65
N PRO A 26 -14.01 7.17 26.12
CA PRO A 26 -15.16 6.56 25.47
C PRO A 26 -14.68 5.69 24.31
N VAL A 27 -15.36 4.56 24.10
CA VAL A 27 -15.20 3.70 22.93
C VAL A 27 -15.54 4.53 21.70
N THR A 28 -14.54 5.19 21.14
CA THR A 28 -14.62 5.79 19.81
C THR A 28 -14.62 4.63 18.84
N THR A 29 -15.80 4.25 18.37
CA THR A 29 -15.93 3.50 17.12
C THR A 29 -15.11 4.26 16.08
N ALA A 30 -13.96 3.70 15.70
CA ALA A 30 -13.18 4.18 14.58
C ALA A 30 -14.07 4.11 13.34
N THR A 31 -14.68 5.24 13.00
CA THR A 31 -15.29 5.45 11.70
C THR A 31 -14.17 5.29 10.69
N VAL A 32 -14.23 4.22 9.88
CA VAL A 32 -13.43 4.14 8.65
C VAL A 32 -13.75 5.41 7.87
N SER A 33 -12.82 6.35 7.86
CA SER A 33 -13.00 7.67 7.27
C SER A 33 -13.46 7.51 5.83
N ASN A 34 -14.52 8.24 5.45
CA ASN A 34 -15.07 8.25 4.10
C ASN A 34 -13.95 8.60 3.10
N MET A 35 -13.49 7.60 2.33
CA MET A 35 -12.39 7.69 1.36
C MET A 35 -12.75 8.51 0.09
N ASN A 36 -13.37 9.70 0.21
CA ASN A 36 -14.01 10.29 -0.99
C ASN A 36 -14.02 11.81 -1.19
N ASP A 37 -13.45 12.64 -0.33
CA ASP A 37 -13.75 14.08 -0.42
C ASP A 37 -12.86 14.93 -1.34
N GLN A 38 -11.78 14.42 -1.96
CA GLN A 38 -10.92 15.25 -2.85
C GLN A 38 -10.28 14.52 -4.04
N TYR A 39 -11.05 13.82 -4.88
CA TYR A 39 -10.49 13.22 -6.11
C TYR A 39 -11.05 13.85 -7.39
N THR A 40 -10.16 14.38 -8.24
CA THR A 40 -10.42 14.58 -9.68
C THR A 40 -9.45 13.72 -10.48
N ALA A 41 -9.97 12.90 -11.40
CA ALA A 41 -9.19 11.97 -12.21
C ALA A 41 -8.15 12.64 -13.13
N SER A 42 -8.20 13.97 -13.27
CA SER A 42 -7.34 14.73 -14.19
C SER A 42 -5.92 14.97 -13.69
N GLU A 43 -5.59 14.66 -12.43
CA GLU A 43 -4.32 15.06 -11.81
C GLU A 43 -3.34 13.91 -11.55
N MET A 44 -3.78 12.65 -11.64
CA MET A 44 -2.90 11.51 -11.39
C MET A 44 -1.98 11.22 -12.59
N PRO A 45 -0.66 11.09 -12.38
CA PRO A 45 0.25 10.72 -13.46
C PRO A 45 -0.01 9.27 -13.92
N PRO A 46 0.28 8.96 -15.20
CA PRO A 46 0.27 7.59 -15.67
C PRO A 46 1.38 6.80 -14.97
N PHE A 47 1.18 5.49 -14.81
CA PHE A 47 2.21 4.59 -14.29
C PHE A 47 3.52 4.71 -15.10
N PRO A 48 4.70 4.62 -14.45
CA PRO A 48 5.97 4.67 -15.17
C PRO A 48 6.13 3.44 -16.06
N THR A 49 6.44 3.62 -17.35
CA THR A 49 6.49 2.53 -18.33
C THR A 49 7.91 2.05 -18.65
N ASP A 50 8.93 2.71 -18.11
CA ASP A 50 10.34 2.39 -18.32
C ASP A 50 11.17 2.73 -17.07
N TYR A 51 12.43 2.31 -17.07
CA TYR A 51 13.35 2.50 -15.95
C TYR A 51 13.53 3.98 -15.57
N ASP A 52 13.67 4.87 -16.55
CA ASP A 52 13.86 6.30 -16.31
C ASP A 52 12.59 6.94 -15.73
N GLY A 53 11.42 6.47 -16.17
CA GLY A 53 10.12 6.80 -15.61
C GLY A 53 10.00 6.37 -14.14
N VAL A 54 10.43 5.14 -13.81
CA VAL A 54 10.48 4.66 -12.42
C VAL A 54 11.37 5.57 -11.60
N MET A 55 12.61 5.84 -12.04
CA MET A 55 13.54 6.74 -11.34
C MET A 55 12.94 8.13 -11.11
N LYS A 56 12.27 8.69 -12.13
CA LYS A 56 11.65 10.01 -12.07
C LYS A 56 10.51 10.08 -11.07
N VAL A 57 9.63 9.09 -11.08
CA VAL A 57 8.49 9.00 -10.15
C VAL A 57 8.95 8.70 -8.73
N LEU A 58 9.96 7.85 -8.58
CA LEU A 58 10.52 7.43 -7.29
C LEU A 58 11.36 8.52 -6.62
N ALA A 59 11.95 9.46 -7.39
CA ALA A 59 12.78 10.54 -6.86
C ALA A 59 12.15 11.33 -5.69
N PRO A 60 10.91 11.84 -5.76
CA PRO A 60 10.28 12.53 -4.62
C PRO A 60 10.17 11.63 -3.38
N TYR A 61 9.81 10.36 -3.52
CA TYR A 61 9.77 9.42 -2.40
C TYR A 61 11.16 9.24 -1.75
N TYR A 62 12.24 9.22 -2.53
CA TYR A 62 13.60 9.22 -1.97
C TYR A 62 13.92 10.50 -1.21
N HIS A 63 13.53 11.66 -1.73
CA HIS A 63 13.74 12.94 -1.05
C HIS A 63 13.00 13.01 0.29
N GLU A 64 11.83 12.39 0.37
CA GLU A 64 11.04 12.25 1.59
C GLU A 64 11.46 11.07 2.48
N GLN A 65 12.47 10.30 2.08
CA GLN A 65 12.93 9.09 2.79
C GLN A 65 11.85 8.02 2.94
N ARG A 66 10.92 7.96 1.97
CA ARG A 66 9.81 7.00 1.90
C ARG A 66 9.81 6.15 0.63
N PRO A 67 10.96 5.61 0.14
CA PRO A 67 10.99 4.84 -1.09
C PRO A 67 10.16 3.54 -1.01
N LEU A 68 9.99 2.96 0.19
CA LEU A 68 9.16 1.77 0.41
C LEU A 68 7.68 2.02 0.07
N ASP A 69 7.17 3.22 0.35
CA ASP A 69 5.78 3.60 0.08
C ASP A 69 5.47 3.53 -1.41
N PHE A 70 6.37 4.01 -2.26
CA PHE A 70 6.24 3.87 -3.71
C PHE A 70 6.12 2.40 -4.14
N PHE A 71 7.01 1.53 -3.65
CA PHE A 71 6.95 0.11 -3.98
C PHE A 71 5.68 -0.55 -3.43
N PHE A 72 5.19 -0.11 -2.28
CA PHE A 72 3.94 -0.59 -1.72
C PHE A 72 2.73 -0.18 -2.57
N GLU A 73 2.69 1.07 -3.05
CA GLU A 73 1.67 1.53 -3.99
C GLU A 73 1.67 0.70 -5.29
N MET A 74 2.87 0.43 -5.85
CA MET A 74 2.99 -0.44 -7.02
C MET A 74 2.57 -1.87 -6.71
N TYR A 75 2.87 -2.38 -5.52
CA TYR A 75 2.46 -3.72 -5.07
C TYR A 75 0.94 -3.81 -4.99
N ILE A 76 0.26 -2.81 -4.42
CA ILE A 76 -1.20 -2.75 -4.34
C ILE A 76 -1.81 -2.72 -5.74
N ALA A 77 -1.30 -1.88 -6.65
CA ALA A 77 -1.75 -1.83 -8.05
C ALA A 77 -1.53 -3.17 -8.79
N ASN A 78 -0.43 -3.86 -8.50
CA ASN A 78 -0.13 -5.19 -9.02
C ASN A 78 -1.10 -6.25 -8.48
N VAL A 79 -1.43 -6.23 -7.18
CA VAL A 79 -2.38 -7.17 -6.56
C VAL A 79 -3.75 -7.09 -7.22
N ILE A 80 -4.23 -5.89 -7.54
CA ILE A 80 -5.51 -5.68 -8.22
C ILE A 80 -5.45 -5.88 -9.74
N GLU A 81 -4.32 -6.34 -10.27
CA GLU A 81 -4.12 -6.60 -11.70
C GLU A 81 -4.35 -5.36 -12.58
N GLN A 82 -4.07 -4.17 -12.05
CA GLN A 82 -4.22 -2.89 -12.76
C GLN A 82 -2.88 -2.20 -13.06
N LEU A 83 -1.76 -2.84 -12.72
CA LEU A 83 -0.43 -2.34 -13.05
C LEU A 83 -0.09 -2.73 -14.50
N PRO A 84 0.26 -1.78 -15.39
CA PRO A 84 0.63 -2.10 -16.77
C PRO A 84 1.84 -3.03 -16.86
N ASN A 85 1.88 -3.89 -17.88
CA ASN A 85 2.98 -4.82 -18.09
C ASN A 85 4.32 -4.12 -18.32
N GLU A 86 4.29 -2.95 -18.96
CA GLU A 86 5.46 -2.09 -19.16
C GLU A 86 6.01 -1.61 -17.82
N THR A 87 5.13 -1.22 -16.89
CA THR A 87 5.51 -0.83 -15.53
C THR A 87 6.07 -2.00 -14.74
N LEU A 88 5.46 -3.19 -14.84
CA LEU A 88 5.99 -4.40 -14.23
C LEU A 88 7.41 -4.69 -14.72
N THR A 89 7.63 -4.63 -16.03
CA THR A 89 8.95 -4.84 -16.64
C THR A 89 9.95 -3.78 -16.17
N ALA A 90 9.54 -2.51 -16.05
CA ALA A 90 10.39 -1.43 -15.57
C ALA A 90 10.79 -1.60 -14.10
N LEU A 91 9.88 -2.07 -13.24
CA LEU A 91 10.16 -2.36 -11.82
C LEU A 91 11.06 -3.59 -11.65
N ASP A 92 10.86 -4.62 -12.47
CA ASP A 92 11.72 -5.81 -12.50
C ASP A 92 13.14 -5.44 -12.98
N ASP A 93 13.28 -4.59 -14.02
CA ASP A 93 14.58 -4.06 -14.46
C ASP A 93 15.24 -3.16 -13.40
N PHE A 94 14.45 -2.30 -12.75
CA PHE A 94 14.93 -1.48 -11.63
C PHE A 94 15.51 -2.36 -10.52
N SER A 95 14.76 -3.36 -10.07
CA SER A 95 15.17 -4.23 -8.97
C SER A 95 16.41 -5.07 -9.31
N ALA A 96 16.52 -5.56 -10.54
CA ALA A 96 17.72 -6.24 -11.02
C ALA A 96 18.96 -5.34 -11.06
N LYS A 97 18.81 -4.05 -11.36
CA LYS A 97 19.91 -3.06 -11.40
C LYS A 97 20.33 -2.54 -10.03
N HIS A 98 19.47 -2.66 -9.01
CA HIS A 98 19.72 -2.20 -7.64
C HIS A 98 19.66 -3.36 -6.63
N PRO A 99 20.40 -4.46 -6.82
CA PRO A 99 20.26 -5.67 -6.00
C PRO A 99 20.53 -5.41 -4.53
N THR A 100 21.38 -4.42 -4.20
CA THR A 100 21.69 -4.04 -2.82
C THR A 100 20.49 -3.51 -2.05
N TYR A 101 19.55 -2.87 -2.75
CA TYR A 101 18.33 -2.35 -2.13
C TYR A 101 17.31 -3.47 -1.85
N PHE A 102 17.40 -4.58 -2.60
CA PHE A 102 16.53 -5.75 -2.49
C PHE A 102 17.28 -6.97 -1.94
N GLU A 103 18.39 -6.74 -1.22
CA GLU A 103 19.24 -7.78 -0.65
C GLU A 103 18.40 -8.68 0.27
N ASN A 104 18.46 -10.00 0.07
CA ASN A 104 17.65 -11.05 0.74
C ASN A 104 16.23 -11.29 0.17
N HIS A 105 15.90 -10.69 -0.98
CA HIS A 105 14.60 -10.86 -1.65
C HIS A 105 14.73 -11.34 -3.10
N ASP A 106 15.86 -11.94 -3.47
CA ASP A 106 16.16 -12.48 -4.81
C ASP A 106 15.97 -11.46 -5.96
N GLY A 107 16.07 -10.16 -5.66
CA GLY A 107 15.79 -9.11 -6.64
C GLY A 107 14.30 -8.96 -6.98
N ASP A 108 13.38 -9.56 -6.23
CA ASP A 108 11.94 -9.39 -6.42
C ASP A 108 11.41 -8.28 -5.50
N TRP A 109 11.08 -7.13 -6.11
CA TRP A 109 10.53 -5.98 -5.41
C TRP A 109 9.21 -6.29 -4.69
N ARG A 110 8.43 -7.29 -5.15
CA ARG A 110 7.18 -7.70 -4.48
C ARG A 110 7.48 -8.41 -3.16
N GLN A 111 8.47 -9.32 -3.17
CA GLN A 111 8.92 -10.02 -1.97
C GLN A 111 9.59 -9.08 -0.98
N PHE A 112 10.28 -8.06 -1.48
CA PHE A 112 10.79 -6.96 -0.66
C PHE A 112 9.65 -6.24 0.08
N VAL A 113 8.64 -5.74 -0.64
CA VAL A 113 7.49 -5.05 -0.01
C VAL A 113 6.80 -5.93 1.05
N ARG A 114 6.50 -7.19 0.71
CA ARG A 114 5.82 -8.10 1.64
C ARG A 114 6.58 -8.30 2.95
N LYS A 115 7.90 -8.47 2.86
CA LYS A 115 8.73 -8.75 4.03
C LYS A 115 9.03 -7.49 4.84
N GLU A 116 9.39 -6.38 4.20
CA GLU A 116 9.72 -5.12 4.87
C GLU A 116 8.52 -4.51 5.60
N LEU A 117 7.31 -4.66 5.04
CA LEU A 117 6.09 -4.19 5.68
C LEU A 117 5.43 -5.23 6.58
N HIS A 118 6.02 -6.42 6.72
CA HIS A 118 5.45 -7.55 7.46
C HIS A 118 3.98 -7.79 7.09
N LEU A 119 3.66 -7.74 5.79
CA LEU A 119 2.29 -7.84 5.32
C LEU A 119 1.67 -9.17 5.73
N SER A 120 0.43 -9.12 6.21
CA SER A 120 -0.28 -10.32 6.63
C SER A 120 -0.67 -11.21 5.44
N GLU A 121 -0.99 -12.47 5.72
CA GLU A 121 -1.52 -13.39 4.70
C GLU A 121 -2.89 -12.98 4.13
N THR A 122 -3.60 -12.06 4.78
CA THR A 122 -4.91 -11.56 4.33
C THR A 122 -4.86 -10.21 3.64
N ILE A 123 -3.69 -9.58 3.54
CA ILE A 123 -3.56 -8.22 2.97
C ILE A 123 -4.11 -8.12 1.54
N GLU A 124 -3.88 -9.15 0.72
CA GLU A 124 -4.32 -9.13 -0.68
C GLU A 124 -5.85 -9.21 -0.76
N VAL A 125 -6.50 -9.87 0.21
CA VAL A 125 -7.96 -9.87 0.33
C VAL A 125 -8.46 -8.48 0.72
N ALA A 126 -7.81 -7.81 1.68
CA ALA A 126 -8.15 -6.45 2.07
C ALA A 126 -8.02 -5.46 0.90
N ILE A 127 -6.92 -5.56 0.14
CA ILE A 127 -6.69 -4.78 -1.08
C ILE A 127 -7.84 -5.01 -2.07
N TRP A 128 -8.10 -6.26 -2.45
CA TRP A 128 -9.16 -6.53 -3.42
C TRP A 128 -10.55 -6.10 -2.94
N ASP A 129 -10.92 -6.40 -1.69
CA ASP A 129 -12.24 -6.06 -1.16
C ASP A 129 -12.48 -4.55 -1.13
N LEU A 130 -11.49 -3.76 -0.70
CA LEU A 130 -11.58 -2.29 -0.71
C LEU A 130 -11.61 -1.74 -2.14
N TRP A 131 -10.80 -2.27 -3.06
CA TRP A 131 -10.85 -1.89 -4.47
C TRP A 131 -12.24 -2.08 -5.06
N ILE A 132 -12.85 -3.25 -4.84
CA ILE A 132 -14.18 -3.59 -5.38
C ILE A 132 -15.23 -2.62 -4.83
N ARG A 133 -15.26 -2.40 -3.52
CA ARG A 133 -16.23 -1.51 -2.88
C ARG A 133 -16.07 -0.06 -3.32
N ASN A 134 -14.84 0.45 -3.33
CA ASN A 134 -14.57 1.84 -3.67
C ASN A 134 -14.76 2.11 -5.17
N SER A 135 -14.38 1.18 -6.03
CA SER A 135 -14.60 1.30 -7.48
C SER A 135 -16.08 1.27 -7.84
N ALA A 136 -16.88 0.43 -7.18
CA ALA A 136 -18.33 0.42 -7.35
C ALA A 136 -18.93 1.77 -6.94
N LYS A 137 -18.56 2.27 -5.76
CA LYS A 137 -18.99 3.58 -5.28
C LYS A 137 -18.59 4.72 -6.22
N ALA A 138 -17.34 4.74 -6.69
CA ALA A 138 -16.87 5.75 -7.63
C ALA A 138 -17.69 5.73 -8.93
N LYS A 139 -17.98 4.53 -9.45
CA LYS A 139 -18.82 4.34 -10.64
C LYS A 139 -20.24 4.85 -10.43
N ASP A 140 -20.85 4.57 -9.27
CA ASP A 140 -22.18 5.07 -8.92
C ASP A 140 -22.21 6.62 -8.83
N ASP A 141 -21.10 7.22 -8.39
CA ASP A 141 -20.89 8.67 -8.38
C ASP A 141 -20.50 9.24 -9.76
N GLY A 142 -20.50 8.43 -10.83
CA GLY A 142 -20.13 8.84 -12.19
C GLY A 142 -18.64 9.10 -12.40
N ARG A 143 -17.79 8.59 -11.51
CA ARG A 143 -16.32 8.77 -11.53
C ARG A 143 -15.61 7.45 -11.84
N GLN A 144 -14.43 7.54 -12.44
CA GLN A 144 -13.52 6.41 -12.58
C GLN A 144 -12.46 6.48 -11.48
N TYR A 145 -12.31 5.41 -10.71
CA TYR A 145 -11.31 5.35 -9.65
C TYR A 145 -9.96 4.93 -10.23
N HIS A 146 -8.97 5.83 -10.21
CA HIS A 146 -7.65 5.53 -10.78
C HIS A 146 -6.90 4.53 -9.88
N PRO A 147 -6.36 3.42 -10.43
CA PRO A 147 -5.71 2.37 -9.64
C PRO A 147 -4.57 2.85 -8.75
N TRP A 148 -3.75 3.78 -9.24
CA TRP A 148 -2.66 4.34 -8.43
C TRP A 148 -3.17 5.22 -7.29
N TYR A 149 -4.23 6.00 -7.53
CA TYR A 149 -4.80 6.83 -6.46
C TYR A 149 -5.47 5.95 -5.39
N TYR A 150 -6.09 4.86 -5.81
CA TYR A 150 -6.53 3.83 -4.87
C TYR A 150 -5.36 3.27 -4.05
N ALA A 151 -4.23 2.94 -4.68
CA ALA A 151 -3.05 2.43 -3.99
C ALA A 151 -2.49 3.41 -2.95
N GLN A 152 -2.42 4.70 -3.27
CA GLN A 152 -2.04 5.76 -2.32
C GLN A 152 -2.99 5.82 -1.12
N ASN A 153 -4.30 5.87 -1.36
CA ASN A 153 -5.29 5.88 -0.28
C ASN A 153 -5.18 4.63 0.60
N PHE A 154 -4.98 3.46 -0.01
CA PHE A 154 -4.80 2.23 0.75
C PHE A 154 -3.55 2.30 1.61
N ALA A 155 -2.41 2.74 1.05
CA ALA A 155 -1.16 2.89 1.79
C ALA A 155 -1.29 3.88 2.96
N ASP A 156 -1.90 5.04 2.74
CA ASP A 156 -2.16 6.03 3.79
C ASP A 156 -2.99 5.44 4.94
N ASN A 157 -4.04 4.68 4.61
CA ASN A 157 -4.86 4.02 5.62
C ASN A 157 -4.16 2.84 6.29
N PHE A 158 -3.26 2.14 5.59
CA PHE A 158 -2.44 1.07 6.14
C PHE A 158 -1.45 1.61 7.18
N PHE A 159 -0.79 2.73 6.90
CA PHE A 159 0.16 3.36 7.82
C PHE A 159 -0.47 4.22 8.92
N ALA A 160 -1.78 4.49 8.85
CA ALA A 160 -2.49 5.24 9.87
C ALA A 160 -2.42 4.55 11.25
N GLU A 161 -2.32 5.36 12.31
CA GLU A 161 -2.32 4.85 13.68
C GLU A 161 -3.62 4.07 13.96
N GLY A 162 -3.48 2.86 14.50
CA GLY A 162 -4.62 1.99 14.77
C GLY A 162 -5.31 1.45 13.51
N SER A 163 -4.58 1.37 12.38
CA SER A 163 -5.12 0.85 11.11
C SER A 163 -5.86 -0.47 11.29
N ARG A 164 -7.02 -0.55 10.62
CA ARG A 164 -7.89 -1.73 10.57
C ARG A 164 -8.14 -2.20 9.14
N VAL A 165 -7.32 -1.77 8.17
CA VAL A 165 -7.55 -2.10 6.75
C VAL A 165 -7.51 -3.61 6.49
N ASP A 166 -6.73 -4.34 7.29
CA ASP A 166 -6.55 -5.79 7.22
C ASP A 166 -6.83 -6.44 8.59
N ALA A 167 -7.79 -5.87 9.33
CA ALA A 167 -8.30 -6.43 10.58
C ALA A 167 -9.70 -6.99 10.35
N TRP A 168 -9.91 -8.25 10.71
CA TRP A 168 -11.13 -8.99 10.38
C TRP A 168 -11.89 -9.36 11.64
N ASP A 169 -13.12 -8.86 11.76
CA ASP A 169 -14.03 -9.21 12.86
C ASP A 169 -15.11 -10.18 12.38
N GLY A 170 -15.41 -11.20 13.19
CA GLY A 170 -16.49 -12.14 12.91
C GLY A 170 -16.35 -12.84 11.56
N LYS A 171 -17.28 -12.58 10.63
CA LYS A 171 -17.34 -13.18 9.28
C LYS A 171 -16.77 -12.30 8.17
N ALA A 172 -16.16 -11.16 8.53
CA ALA A 172 -15.74 -10.16 7.56
C ALA A 172 -14.73 -10.71 6.52
N LEU A 173 -13.82 -11.60 6.94
CA LEU A 173 -12.82 -12.19 6.04
C LEU A 173 -13.48 -13.14 5.03
N GLU A 174 -14.42 -13.97 5.46
CA GLU A 174 -15.15 -14.89 4.59
C GLU A 174 -16.00 -14.12 3.57
N GLU A 175 -16.69 -13.06 4.01
CA GLU A 175 -17.49 -12.20 3.14
C GLU A 175 -16.63 -11.45 2.11
N ALA A 176 -15.46 -10.96 2.53
CA ALA A 176 -14.49 -10.33 1.63
C ALA A 176 -13.97 -11.34 0.59
N ARG A 177 -13.52 -12.52 1.02
CA ARG A 177 -13.07 -13.59 0.12
C ARG A 177 -14.13 -13.96 -0.93
N GLU A 178 -15.38 -14.07 -0.51
CA GLU A 178 -16.48 -14.36 -1.41
C GLU A 178 -16.71 -13.23 -2.42
N ARG A 179 -16.65 -11.97 -1.98
CA ARG A 179 -16.75 -10.81 -2.88
C ARG A 179 -15.64 -10.80 -3.92
N VAL A 180 -14.40 -11.07 -3.51
CA VAL A 180 -13.25 -11.14 -4.42
C VAL A 180 -13.42 -12.27 -5.42
N ARG A 181 -13.86 -13.45 -4.97
CA ARG A 181 -14.15 -14.60 -5.83
C ARG A 181 -15.18 -14.25 -6.89
N LEU A 182 -16.34 -13.74 -6.48
CA LEU A 182 -17.43 -13.36 -7.37
C LEU A 182 -17.02 -12.27 -8.36
N TYR A 183 -16.25 -11.27 -7.91
CA TYR A 183 -15.76 -10.21 -8.79
C TYR A 183 -14.85 -10.77 -9.90
N ARG A 184 -13.89 -11.63 -9.55
CA ARG A 184 -12.96 -12.24 -10.50
C ARG A 184 -13.64 -13.22 -11.47
N GLU A 185 -14.69 -13.91 -11.02
CA GLU A 185 -15.50 -14.78 -11.89
C GLU A 185 -16.29 -13.97 -12.92
N ASN A 186 -16.83 -12.81 -12.53
CA ASN A 186 -17.64 -11.96 -13.42
C ASN A 186 -16.80 -11.06 -14.34
N ALA A 187 -15.51 -10.84 -14.03
CA ALA A 187 -14.59 -10.06 -14.84
C ALA A 187 -13.99 -10.85 -16.03
N ARG A 188 -14.23 -12.16 -16.09
CA ARG A 188 -13.84 -13.07 -17.19
C ARG A 188 -14.97 -13.23 -18.19
#